data_AF-A0A9X3V4Y8-F1
#
_entry.id   AF-A0A9X3V4Y8-F1
#
_cell.length_a   1.000
_cell.length_b   1.000
_cell.length_c   1.000
_cell.angle_alpha   90.00
_cell.angle_beta   90.00
_cell.angle_gamma   90.00
#
_symmetry.space_group_name_H-M   'P 1'
#
loop_
_entity.id
_entity.type
_entity.pdbx_description
1 polymer ?
#
loop_
_entity_poly.entity_id
_entity_poly.type
_entity_poly.pdbx_seq_one_letter_code
_entity_poly.pdbx_strand_id
1 'polypeptide(L)'
;MLAREAQNVQNPALGAALVWRFCCGYVETHRVGAPPPLPLLFLVLPIVLHQATSEFVKRTYKSSGLRAFAAKFGDSSVSKQDLLIQIHDRSVRWRKLSLQSIELAVAGSLLKLADNGEAIPLSKTKARGLSDEIKHLMDLAEKLGAWFGELTVHEIVTTLKVKL
;
A
#
# COMPACT_ATOMS: atom_id res chain seq x y z
N MET A 1 25.70 11.93 -0.62
CA MET A 1 24.85 11.57 -1.78
C MET A 1 23.83 10.50 -1.41
N LEU A 2 24.25 9.33 -0.91
CA LEU A 2 23.38 8.24 -0.44
C LEU A 2 22.34 8.61 0.64
N ALA A 3 22.71 9.44 1.63
CA ALA A 3 21.78 9.85 2.69
C ALA A 3 20.59 10.70 2.17
N ARG A 4 20.80 11.47 1.11
CA ARG A 4 19.78 12.33 0.49
C ARG A 4 18.84 11.53 -0.40
N GLU A 5 19.36 10.54 -1.13
CA GLU A 5 18.55 9.55 -1.85
C GLU A 5 17.75 8.67 -0.88
N ALA A 6 18.37 8.23 0.22
CA ALA A 6 17.68 7.49 1.28
C ALA A 6 16.59 8.33 1.96
N GLN A 7 16.80 9.64 2.19
CA GLN A 7 15.78 10.56 2.70
C GLN A 7 14.65 10.83 1.69
N ASN A 8 14.95 10.87 0.39
CA ASN A 8 13.94 10.96 -0.65
C ASN A 8 13.09 9.67 -0.75
N VAL A 9 13.72 8.51 -0.52
CA VAL A 9 13.05 7.19 -0.46
C VAL A 9 12.27 6.99 0.85
N GLN A 10 12.79 7.51 1.97
CA GLN A 10 12.14 7.50 3.30
C GLN A 10 11.41 8.81 3.57
N ASN A 11 10.74 9.37 2.57
CA ASN A 11 9.96 10.58 2.71
C ASN A 11 8.58 10.24 3.33
N PRO A 12 8.31 10.56 4.61
CA PRO A 12 7.05 10.21 5.24
C PRO A 12 5.87 10.98 4.63
N ALA A 13 6.10 12.13 3.98
CA ALA A 13 5.04 12.88 3.30
C ALA A 13 4.58 12.18 2.01
N LEU A 14 5.53 11.60 1.24
CA LEU A 14 5.17 10.70 0.15
C LEU A 14 4.42 9.49 0.70
N GLY A 15 4.94 8.87 1.77
CA GLY A 15 4.28 7.73 2.41
C GLY A 15 2.85 8.05 2.86
N ALA A 16 2.63 9.23 3.45
CA ALA A 16 1.32 9.71 3.88
C ALA A 16 0.33 9.77 2.70
N ALA A 17 0.78 10.33 1.56
CA ALA A 17 -0.03 10.39 0.35
C ALA A 17 -0.36 8.98 -0.21
N LEU A 18 0.60 8.05 -0.18
CA LEU A 18 0.38 6.68 -0.66
C LEU A 18 -0.61 5.91 0.23
N VAL A 19 -0.44 5.99 1.55
CA VAL A 19 -1.36 5.35 2.51
C VAL A 19 -2.76 5.94 2.38
N TRP A 20 -2.88 7.25 2.22
CA TRP A 20 -4.16 7.90 1.95
C TRP A 20 -4.83 7.40 0.67
N ARG A 21 -4.11 7.33 -0.45
CA ARG A 21 -4.67 6.80 -1.71
C ARG A 21 -5.05 5.33 -1.63
N PHE A 22 -4.28 4.53 -0.89
CA PHE A 22 -4.66 3.15 -0.57
C PHE A 22 -6.01 3.12 0.15
N CYS A 23 -6.23 3.94 1.19
CA CYS A 23 -7.51 4.00 1.89
C CYS A 23 -8.67 4.42 0.96
N CYS A 24 -8.43 5.37 0.04
CA CYS A 24 -9.44 5.74 -0.97
C CYS A 24 -9.86 4.55 -1.84
N GLY A 25 -8.89 3.80 -2.39
CA GLY A 25 -9.18 2.64 -3.23
C GLY A 25 -9.83 1.48 -2.46
N TYR A 26 -9.43 1.28 -1.20
CA TYR A 26 -10.03 0.27 -0.32
C TYR A 26 -11.52 0.57 -0.09
N VAL A 27 -11.85 1.78 0.35
CA VAL A 27 -13.25 2.18 0.61
C VAL A 27 -14.09 2.15 -0.67
N GLU A 28 -13.53 2.49 -1.83
CA GLU A 28 -14.23 2.46 -3.12
C GLU A 28 -14.76 1.06 -3.48
N THR A 29 -14.00 0.02 -3.14
CA THR A 29 -14.27 -1.36 -3.56
C THR A 29 -14.80 -2.26 -2.44
N HIS A 30 -14.67 -1.82 -1.19
CA HIS A 30 -15.21 -2.56 -0.06
C HIS A 30 -16.75 -2.62 -0.13
N ARG A 31 -17.31 -3.82 0.06
CA ARG A 31 -18.75 -4.10 -0.16
C ARG A 31 -19.71 -3.13 0.52
N VAL A 32 -19.35 -2.68 1.72
CA VAL A 32 -20.13 -1.73 2.53
C VAL A 32 -19.44 -0.37 2.70
N GLY A 33 -18.36 -0.12 1.96
CA GLY A 33 -17.57 1.11 2.08
C GLY A 33 -16.84 1.28 3.43
N ALA A 34 -16.57 0.17 4.14
CA ALA A 34 -15.83 0.22 5.40
C ALA A 34 -14.38 0.66 5.14
N PRO A 35 -13.76 1.45 6.04
CA PRO A 35 -12.36 1.80 5.94
C PRO A 35 -11.45 0.61 6.26
N PRO A 36 -10.20 0.61 5.75
CA PRO A 36 -9.26 -0.46 6.09
C PRO A 36 -8.85 -0.41 7.57
N PRO A 37 -8.68 -1.56 8.23
CA PRO A 37 -8.09 -1.61 9.56
C PRO A 37 -6.60 -1.21 9.49
N LEU A 38 -6.14 -0.48 10.51
CA LEU A 38 -4.81 0.09 10.62
C LEU A 38 -3.66 -0.89 10.28
N PRO A 39 -3.67 -2.18 10.69
CA PRO A 39 -2.59 -3.10 10.37
C PRO A 39 -2.34 -3.26 8.86
N LEU A 40 -3.37 -3.15 8.01
CA LEU A 40 -3.19 -3.27 6.56
C LEU A 40 -2.36 -2.13 5.97
N LEU A 41 -2.38 -0.94 6.59
CA LEU A 41 -1.65 0.23 6.11
C LEU A 41 -0.12 0.00 6.15
N PHE A 42 0.35 -0.90 7.03
CA PHE A 42 1.77 -1.25 7.13
C PHE A 42 2.29 -2.06 5.93
N LEU A 43 1.41 -2.61 5.10
CA LEU A 43 1.77 -3.32 3.87
C LEU A 43 1.92 -2.40 2.65
N VAL A 44 1.43 -1.16 2.72
CA VAL A 44 1.38 -0.25 1.57
C VAL A 44 2.78 0.12 1.08
N LEU A 45 3.60 0.72 1.94
CA LEU A 45 4.93 1.20 1.55
C LEU A 45 5.87 0.06 1.13
N PRO A 46 5.96 -1.07 1.87
CA PRO A 46 6.79 -2.22 1.49
C PRO A 46 6.47 -2.83 0.13
N ILE A 47 5.25 -2.66 -0.36
CA ILE A 47 4.78 -3.18 -1.66
C ILE A 47 4.98 -2.13 -2.76
N VAL A 48 4.54 -0.89 -2.53
CA VAL A 48 4.47 0.16 -3.55
C VAL A 48 5.82 0.82 -3.82
N LEU A 49 6.64 1.06 -2.79
CA LEU A 49 7.93 1.76 -2.95
C LEU A 49 9.10 0.80 -3.23
N HIS A 50 8.92 -0.49 -3.01
CA HIS A 50 9.93 -1.46 -3.39
C HIS A 50 9.81 -1.82 -4.87
N GLN A 51 10.83 -1.49 -5.66
CA GLN A 51 10.82 -1.54 -7.13
C GLN A 51 10.28 -2.86 -7.69
N ALA A 52 10.80 -4.01 -7.25
CA ALA A 52 10.41 -5.28 -7.84
C ALA A 52 8.94 -5.64 -7.57
N THR A 53 8.42 -5.34 -6.38
CA THR A 53 6.99 -5.58 -6.07
C THR A 53 6.09 -4.56 -6.74
N SER A 54 6.53 -3.30 -6.82
CA SER A 54 5.83 -2.22 -7.51
C SER A 54 5.62 -2.53 -8.99
N GLU A 55 6.60 -3.14 -9.66
CA GLU A 55 6.47 -3.56 -11.06
C GLU A 55 5.39 -4.65 -11.24
N PHE A 56 5.27 -5.58 -10.30
CA PHE A 56 4.18 -6.56 -10.30
C PHE A 56 2.81 -5.92 -10.05
N VAL A 57 2.74 -4.92 -9.15
CA VAL A 57 1.52 -4.13 -8.98
C VAL A 57 1.18 -3.46 -10.31
N LYS A 58 2.12 -2.73 -10.91
CA LYS A 58 1.97 -2.01 -12.18
C LYS A 58 1.42 -2.89 -13.30
N ARG A 59 2.02 -4.06 -13.52
CA ARG A 59 1.64 -5.01 -14.60
C ARG A 59 0.37 -5.80 -14.32
N THR A 60 -0.25 -5.68 -13.15
CA THR A 60 -1.48 -6.39 -12.81
C THR A 60 -2.66 -5.45 -12.93
N TYR A 61 -3.68 -5.85 -13.70
CA TYR A 61 -4.87 -5.04 -13.90
C TYR A 61 -5.66 -4.90 -12.60
N LYS A 62 -6.35 -3.77 -12.41
CA LYS A 62 -7.22 -3.54 -11.25
C LYS A 62 -8.25 -4.69 -11.12
N SER A 63 -8.83 -5.14 -12.22
CA SER A 63 -9.80 -6.25 -12.28
C SER A 63 -9.24 -7.64 -11.97
N SER A 64 -7.92 -7.86 -12.01
CA SER A 64 -7.33 -9.18 -11.74
C SER A 64 -7.20 -9.50 -10.25
N GLY A 65 -7.23 -8.48 -9.38
CA GLY A 65 -7.20 -8.66 -7.93
C GLY A 65 -5.85 -9.08 -7.33
N LEU A 66 -5.84 -9.20 -6.00
CA LEU A 66 -4.64 -9.55 -5.22
C LEU A 66 -4.13 -10.97 -5.50
N ARG A 67 -5.04 -11.91 -5.76
CA ARG A 67 -4.67 -13.31 -6.01
C ARG A 67 -3.87 -13.46 -7.31
N ALA A 68 -4.25 -12.72 -8.36
CA ALA A 68 -3.48 -12.68 -9.60
C ALA A 68 -2.10 -12.02 -9.41
N PHE A 69 -2.01 -10.98 -8.57
CA PHE A 69 -0.73 -10.40 -8.17
C PHE A 69 0.16 -11.45 -7.49
N ALA A 70 -0.36 -12.22 -6.53
CA ALA A 70 0.40 -13.26 -5.83
C ALA A 70 0.81 -14.43 -6.75
N ALA A 71 -0.06 -14.84 -7.67
CA ALA A 71 0.23 -15.92 -8.63
C ALA A 71 1.44 -15.62 -9.53
N LYS A 72 1.64 -14.34 -9.91
CA LYS A 72 2.78 -13.92 -10.74
C LYS A 72 4.16 -14.17 -10.13
N PHE A 73 4.24 -14.40 -8.82
CA PHE A 73 5.48 -14.76 -8.15
C PHE A 73 5.85 -16.24 -8.32
N GLY A 74 4.90 -17.10 -8.69
CA GLY A 74 5.13 -18.54 -8.93
C GLY A 74 5.32 -18.93 -10.39
N ASP A 75 5.03 -18.03 -11.34
CA ASP A 75 4.78 -18.37 -12.76
C ASP A 75 6.03 -18.30 -13.68
N SER A 76 7.25 -18.10 -13.13
CA SER A 76 8.47 -17.87 -13.92
C SER A 76 9.43 -19.07 -13.91
N SER A 77 10.27 -19.22 -14.94
CA SER A 77 11.35 -20.22 -15.01
C SER A 77 12.32 -20.18 -13.82
N VAL A 78 12.41 -19.02 -13.15
CA VAL A 78 13.01 -18.84 -11.83
C VAL A 78 11.91 -18.35 -10.89
N SER A 79 11.45 -19.21 -9.98
CA SER A 79 10.43 -18.87 -8.98
C SER A 79 10.82 -17.60 -8.22
N LYS A 80 9.93 -16.61 -8.19
CA LYS A 80 10.09 -15.35 -7.45
C LYS A 80 9.35 -15.38 -6.12
N GLN A 81 9.04 -16.57 -5.61
CA GLN A 81 8.34 -16.76 -4.33
C GLN A 81 9.05 -16.08 -3.16
N ASP A 82 10.38 -15.99 -3.21
CA ASP A 82 11.17 -15.25 -2.22
C ASP A 82 10.76 -13.77 -2.15
N LEU A 83 10.44 -13.13 -3.27
CA LEU A 83 10.01 -11.73 -3.28
C LEU A 83 8.66 -11.53 -2.59
N LEU A 84 7.77 -12.52 -2.64
CA LEU A 84 6.48 -12.52 -1.95
C LEU A 84 6.70 -12.69 -0.43
N ILE A 85 7.52 -13.66 -0.03
CA ILE A 85 7.86 -13.90 1.38
C ILE A 85 8.55 -12.67 2.00
N GLN A 86 9.46 -12.04 1.26
CA GLN A 86 10.16 -10.83 1.69
C GLN A 86 9.25 -9.61 1.92
N ILE A 87 7.98 -9.64 1.49
CA ILE A 87 7.03 -8.56 1.83
C ILE A 87 6.87 -8.48 3.35
N HIS A 88 6.82 -9.61 4.05
CA HIS A 88 6.71 -9.62 5.51
C HIS A 88 7.93 -8.99 6.18
N ASP A 89 9.14 -9.42 5.80
CA ASP A 89 10.36 -8.88 6.39
C ASP A 89 10.51 -7.38 6.10
N ARG A 90 10.12 -6.93 4.90
CA ARG A 90 10.08 -5.50 4.58
C ARG A 90 9.06 -4.75 5.41
N SER A 91 7.86 -5.29 5.65
CA SER A 91 6.84 -4.61 6.48
C SER A 91 7.29 -4.46 7.93
N VAL A 92 8.02 -5.43 8.48
CA VAL A 92 8.64 -5.32 9.79
C VAL A 92 9.75 -4.26 9.79
N ARG A 93 10.69 -4.32 8.83
CA ARG A 93 11.79 -3.34 8.75
C ARG A 93 11.31 -1.90 8.54
N TRP A 94 10.23 -1.70 7.78
CA TRP A 94 9.72 -0.38 7.41
C TRP A 94 8.61 0.12 8.33
N ARG A 95 8.30 -0.62 9.40
CA ARG A 95 7.24 -0.27 10.35
C ARG A 95 7.34 1.17 10.85
N LYS A 96 8.55 1.65 11.16
CA LYS A 96 8.78 3.03 11.60
C LYS A 96 8.39 4.05 10.53
N LEU A 97 8.80 3.84 9.27
CA LEU A 97 8.44 4.73 8.17
C LEU A 97 6.94 4.71 7.90
N SER A 98 6.30 3.53 7.91
CA SER A 98 4.85 3.40 7.76
C SER A 98 4.11 4.13 8.87
N LEU A 99 4.54 3.98 10.13
CA LEU A 99 3.95 4.69 11.27
C LEU A 99 4.08 6.21 11.12
N GLN A 100 5.28 6.73 10.84
CA GLN A 100 5.51 8.16 10.61
C GLN A 100 4.66 8.72 9.46
N SER A 101 4.48 7.92 8.40
CA SER A 101 3.63 8.28 7.26
C SER A 101 2.14 8.32 7.63
N ILE A 102 1.68 7.37 8.45
CA ILE A 102 0.30 7.34 8.95
C ILE A 102 0.07 8.53 9.88
N GLU A 103 0.98 8.80 10.82
CA GLU A 103 0.93 9.95 11.73
C GLU A 103 0.84 11.26 10.95
N LEU A 104 1.66 11.41 9.91
CA LEU A 104 1.64 12.60 9.07
C LEU A 104 0.37 12.71 8.23
N ALA A 105 -0.18 11.59 7.74
CA ALA A 105 -1.47 11.59 7.05
C ALA A 105 -2.62 12.01 7.98
N VAL A 106 -2.58 11.61 9.25
CA VAL A 106 -3.56 12.04 10.27
C VAL A 106 -3.37 13.52 10.62
N ALA A 107 -2.14 13.95 10.91
CA ALA A 107 -1.82 15.35 11.22
C ALA A 107 -2.18 16.29 10.05
N GLY A 108 -1.99 15.84 8.81
CA GLY A 108 -2.34 16.54 7.58
C GLY A 108 -3.82 16.44 7.18
N SER A 109 -4.68 15.84 8.02
CA SER A 109 -6.11 15.66 7.74
C SER A 109 -6.41 14.91 6.43
N LEU A 110 -5.51 14.03 5.98
CA LEU A 110 -5.77 13.09 4.89
C LEU A 110 -6.55 11.86 5.40
N LEU A 111 -6.24 11.44 6.63
CA LEU A 111 -6.85 10.32 7.31
C LEU A 111 -7.36 10.71 8.69
N LYS A 112 -8.38 10.00 9.18
CA LYS A 112 -8.77 9.94 10.58
C LYS A 112 -8.68 8.48 11.05
N LEU A 113 -8.02 8.26 12.18
CA LEU A 113 -8.10 6.97 12.87
C LEU A 113 -9.31 6.98 13.79
N ALA A 114 -10.19 6.00 13.66
CA ALA A 114 -11.29 5.77 14.58
C ALA A 114 -10.82 4.93 15.78
N ASP A 115 -11.57 4.97 16.87
CA ASP A 115 -11.22 4.29 18.13
C ASP A 115 -11.15 2.75 17.97
N ASN A 116 -11.85 2.20 16.98
CA ASN A 116 -11.81 0.79 16.60
C ASN A 116 -10.59 0.41 15.72
N GLY A 117 -9.70 1.36 15.44
CA GLY A 117 -8.51 1.13 14.61
C GLY A 117 -8.75 1.19 13.10
N GLU A 118 -9.89 1.70 12.64
CA GLU A 118 -10.16 1.92 11.21
C GLU A 118 -9.55 3.24 10.71
N ALA A 119 -8.98 3.23 9.50
CA ALA A 119 -8.35 4.40 8.88
C ALA A 119 -9.25 5.03 7.80
N ILE A 120 -9.97 6.08 8.17
CA ILE A 120 -10.97 6.77 7.35
C ILE A 120 -10.31 7.84 6.47
N PRO A 121 -10.40 7.77 5.12
CA PRO A 121 -9.96 8.86 4.25
C PRO A 121 -10.92 10.05 4.33
N LEU A 122 -10.39 11.23 4.69
CA LEU A 122 -11.15 12.47 4.88
C LEU A 122 -11.40 13.23 3.57
N SER A 123 -10.60 12.96 2.54
CA SER A 123 -10.76 13.50 1.20
C SER A 123 -10.55 12.40 0.16
N LYS A 124 -11.19 12.54 -1.00
CA LYS A 124 -10.95 11.69 -2.19
C LYS A 124 -10.28 12.47 -3.33
N THR A 125 -10.21 13.79 -3.21
CA THR A 125 -9.71 14.69 -4.26
C THR A 125 -8.21 14.54 -4.43
N LYS A 126 -7.77 14.08 -5.61
CA LYS A 126 -6.33 13.95 -5.92
C LYS A 126 -5.61 15.30 -5.83
N ALA A 127 -4.39 15.28 -5.29
CA ALA A 127 -3.53 16.46 -5.23
C ALA A 127 -3.15 16.94 -6.64
N ARG A 128 -3.02 18.26 -6.79
CA ARG A 128 -2.64 18.92 -8.06
C ARG A 128 -1.17 19.31 -8.04
N GLY A 129 -0.56 19.49 -9.21
CA GLY A 129 0.83 19.97 -9.34
C GLY A 129 1.92 18.96 -8.99
N LEU A 130 1.58 17.67 -8.85
CA LEU A 130 2.55 16.61 -8.60
C LEU A 130 3.29 16.19 -9.87
N SER A 131 4.51 15.68 -9.73
CA SER A 131 5.23 15.03 -10.83
C SER A 131 4.53 13.73 -11.25
N ASP A 132 4.75 13.30 -12.49
CA ASP A 132 4.10 12.10 -13.03
C ASP A 132 4.54 10.81 -12.31
N GLU A 133 5.78 10.77 -11.81
CA GLU A 133 6.27 9.67 -10.98
C GLU A 133 5.46 9.52 -9.68
N ILE A 134 5.21 10.63 -8.98
CA ILE A 134 4.43 10.62 -7.74
C ILE A 134 2.97 10.23 -8.02
N LYS A 135 2.37 10.79 -9.09
CA LYS A 135 1.02 10.39 -9.52
C LYS A 135 0.94 8.89 -9.80
N HIS A 136 1.94 8.34 -10.47
CA HIS A 136 1.99 6.91 -10.75
C HIS A 136 2.04 6.07 -9.48
N LEU A 137 2.91 6.41 -8.52
CA LEU A 137 2.97 5.70 -7.23
C LEU A 137 1.63 5.79 -6.47
N MET A 138 0.98 6.96 -6.49
CA MET A 138 -0.34 7.17 -5.90
C MET A 138 -1.41 6.28 -6.55
N ASP A 139 -1.41 6.15 -7.88
CA ASP A 139 -2.33 5.27 -8.61
C ASP A 139 -2.06 3.78 -8.30
N LEU A 140 -0.79 3.38 -8.12
CA LEU A 140 -0.45 2.03 -7.70
C LEU A 140 -0.93 1.73 -6.27
N ALA A 141 -0.78 2.67 -5.34
CA ALA A 141 -1.28 2.53 -3.98
C ALA A 141 -2.82 2.45 -3.93
N GLU A 142 -3.51 3.27 -4.72
CA GLU A 142 -4.96 3.21 -4.87
C GLU A 142 -5.44 1.89 -5.46
N LYS A 143 -4.74 1.38 -6.48
CA LYS A 143 -5.02 0.05 -7.05
C LYS A 143 -4.81 -1.07 -6.03
N LEU A 144 -3.75 -1.01 -5.23
CA LEU A 144 -3.52 -1.96 -4.14
C LEU A 144 -4.66 -1.90 -3.11
N GLY A 145 -5.11 -0.69 -2.76
CA GLY A 145 -6.27 -0.45 -1.91
C GLY A 145 -7.52 -1.15 -2.45
N ALA A 146 -7.79 -0.95 -3.74
CA ALA A 146 -8.92 -1.59 -4.41
C ALA A 146 -8.89 -3.12 -4.33
N TRP A 147 -7.73 -3.74 -4.52
CA TRP A 147 -7.62 -5.19 -4.37
C TRP A 147 -7.85 -5.67 -2.94
N PHE A 148 -7.44 -4.86 -1.95
CA PHE A 148 -7.63 -5.22 -0.54
C PHE A 148 -9.09 -5.01 -0.11
N GLY A 149 -9.80 -4.01 -0.65
CA GLY A 149 -11.21 -3.75 -0.33
C GLY A 149 -12.14 -4.88 -0.74
N GLU A 150 -11.79 -5.65 -1.78
CA GLU A 150 -12.56 -6.80 -2.25
C GLU A 150 -12.40 -8.06 -1.37
N LEU A 151 -11.45 -8.07 -0.42
CA LEU A 151 -11.03 -9.25 0.32
C LEU A 151 -11.13 -9.04 1.83
N THR A 152 -11.30 -10.14 2.55
CA THR A 152 -11.17 -10.14 4.01
C THR A 152 -9.70 -10.00 4.42
N VAL A 153 -9.46 -9.53 5.65
CA VAL A 153 -8.09 -9.47 6.23
C VAL A 153 -7.41 -10.84 6.18
N HIS A 154 -8.15 -11.91 6.49
CA HIS A 154 -7.62 -13.28 6.47
C HIS A 154 -7.15 -13.71 5.07
N GLU A 155 -7.92 -13.39 4.03
CA GLU A 155 -7.53 -13.67 2.64
C GLU A 155 -6.30 -12.90 2.23
N ILE A 156 -6.19 -11.62 2.61
CA ILE A 156 -5.02 -10.78 2.31
C ILE A 156 -3.76 -11.36 2.96
N VAL A 157 -3.83 -11.66 4.25
CA VAL A 157 -2.72 -12.20 5.05
C VAL A 157 -2.25 -13.54 4.49
N THR A 158 -3.18 -14.43 4.16
CA THR A 158 -2.88 -15.74 3.58
C THR A 158 -2.29 -15.63 2.17
N THR A 159 -2.86 -14.77 1.32
CA THR A 159 -2.40 -14.57 -0.06
C THR A 159 -0.99 -13.98 -0.12
N LEU A 160 -0.68 -13.04 0.78
CA LEU A 160 0.63 -12.38 0.83
C LEU A 160 1.64 -13.13 1.71
N LYS A 161 1.23 -14.18 2.42
CA LYS A 161 2.08 -14.94 3.36
C LYS A 161 2.71 -14.03 4.44
N VAL A 162 1.95 -13.07 4.95
CA VAL A 162 2.41 -12.11 5.96
C VAL A 162 1.79 -12.43 7.33
N LYS A 163 2.27 -11.75 8.38
CA LYS A 163 1.62 -11.64 9.69
C LYS A 163 1.47 -10.15 10.02
N LEU A 164 0.32 -9.78 10.57
CA LEU A 164 -0.04 -8.41 10.94
C LEU A 164 -0.01 -8.24 12.46
#